data_AF-A0A3S5BZH3-F1
#
_entry.id   AF-A0A3S5BZH3-F1
#
_cell.length_a   1.000
_cell.length_b   1.000
_cell.length_c   1.000
_cell.angle_alpha   90.00
_cell.angle_beta   90.00
_cell.angle_gamma   90.00
#
_symmetry.space_group_name_H-M   'P 1'
#
loop_
_entity.id
_entity.type
_entity.pdbx_description
1 polymer ?
#
loop_
_entity_poly.entity_id
_entity_poly.type
_entity_poly.pdbx_seq_one_letter_code
_entity_poly.pdbx_strand_id
1 'polypeptide(L)'
;MQSSFTKPYCYRYLCIVSTNGRQETEESAIIGLDIKDGKVSIGLVLPIWQDMVIHLGGDGGFRVVTKEVEKLFKPISVQALWAAFQAVNKSCQIARENSYFAKGLNHSWIGYYISLPSSDHFQMQDWQQLDEADSLNKQPDPPIYLTDDATEEE
;
A
#
# COMPACT_ATOMS: atom_id res chain seq x y z
N MET A 1 -2.23 40.51 17.90
CA MET A 1 -3.23 39.44 17.80
C MET A 1 -2.59 38.29 17.06
N GLN A 2 -2.14 37.24 17.77
CA GLN A 2 -1.68 36.01 17.14
C GLN A 2 -2.93 35.30 16.60
N SER A 3 -3.07 35.27 15.28
CA SER A 3 -3.99 34.36 14.61
C SER A 3 -3.52 32.94 14.96
N SER A 4 -4.27 32.26 15.83
CA SER A 4 -4.13 30.83 16.02
C SER A 4 -4.55 30.16 14.72
N PHE A 5 -3.58 29.85 13.86
CA PHE A 5 -3.80 28.95 12.74
C PHE A 5 -4.18 27.59 13.32
N THR A 6 -5.48 27.37 13.48
CA THR A 6 -6.03 26.05 13.79
C THR A 6 -5.70 25.22 12.56
N LYS A 7 -4.73 24.30 12.69
CA LYS A 7 -4.38 23.38 11.61
C LYS A 7 -5.68 22.65 11.25
N PRO A 8 -6.20 22.80 10.02
CA PRO A 8 -7.48 22.19 9.67
C PRO A 8 -7.40 20.70 9.96
N TYR A 9 -8.42 20.16 10.64
CA TYR A 9 -8.50 18.73 10.93
C TYR A 9 -8.51 17.98 9.60
N CYS A 10 -7.42 17.30 9.31
CA CYS A 10 -7.26 16.46 8.14
C CYS A 10 -7.13 15.02 8.64
N TYR A 11 -8.16 14.21 8.40
CA TYR A 11 -8.11 12.78 8.69
C TYR A 11 -7.71 12.03 7.43
N ARG A 12 -6.84 11.04 7.62
CA ARG A 12 -6.36 10.21 6.53
C ARG A 12 -6.77 8.76 6.77
N TYR A 13 -7.42 8.17 5.77
CA TYR A 13 -7.89 6.79 5.84
C TYR A 13 -7.27 5.97 4.73
N LEU A 14 -6.79 4.79 5.10
CA LEU A 14 -6.41 3.75 4.17
C LEU A 14 -7.54 2.73 4.13
N CYS A 15 -8.09 2.49 2.95
CA CYS A 15 -9.18 1.55 2.74
C CYS A 15 -8.73 0.45 1.79
N ILE A 16 -9.01 -0.80 2.14
CA ILE A 16 -8.93 -1.93 1.21
C ILE A 16 -10.35 -2.16 0.70
N VAL A 17 -10.58 -1.92 -0.58
CA VAL A 17 -11.88 -2.07 -1.23
C VAL A 17 -11.83 -3.31 -2.09
N SER A 18 -12.77 -4.23 -1.87
CA SER A 18 -12.89 -5.48 -2.63
C SER A 18 -14.27 -5.56 -3.26
N THR A 19 -14.32 -6.10 -4.48
CA THR A 19 -15.57 -6.34 -5.20
C THR A 19 -15.42 -7.51 -6.16
N ASN A 20 -16.53 -8.13 -6.54
CA ASN A 20 -16.50 -9.13 -7.59
C ASN A 20 -16.49 -8.42 -8.95
N GLY A 21 -15.40 -8.64 -9.69
CA GLY A 21 -15.20 -8.05 -11.00
C GLY A 21 -16.12 -8.62 -12.08
N ARG A 22 -15.92 -8.14 -13.31
CA ARG A 22 -16.66 -8.64 -14.50
C ARG A 22 -16.41 -10.12 -14.80
N GLN A 23 -15.34 -10.67 -14.26
CA GLN A 23 -14.94 -12.07 -14.39
C GLN A 23 -15.41 -12.92 -13.19
N GLU A 24 -16.34 -12.40 -12.37
CA GLU A 24 -16.87 -13.07 -11.17
C GLU A 24 -15.80 -13.50 -10.16
N THR A 25 -14.65 -12.82 -10.17
CA THR A 25 -13.52 -13.05 -9.27
C THR A 25 -13.31 -11.82 -8.39
N GLU A 26 -12.81 -12.01 -7.17
CA GLU A 26 -12.62 -10.93 -6.20
C GLU A 26 -11.42 -10.06 -6.60
N GLU A 27 -11.70 -8.81 -6.99
CA GLU A 27 -10.73 -7.77 -7.31
C GLU A 27 -10.59 -6.82 -6.13
N SER A 28 -9.40 -6.29 -5.87
CA SER A 28 -9.15 -5.43 -4.69
C SER A 28 -8.24 -4.25 -5.01
N ALA A 29 -8.45 -3.12 -4.34
CA ALA A 29 -7.57 -1.95 -4.43
C ALA A 29 -7.38 -1.28 -3.07
N ILE A 30 -6.21 -0.68 -2.88
CA ILE A 30 -5.90 0.20 -1.75
C ILE A 30 -6.25 1.63 -2.16
N ILE A 31 -7.13 2.26 -1.39
CA ILE A 31 -7.59 3.63 -1.60
C ILE A 31 -7.15 4.48 -0.41
N GLY A 32 -6.43 5.56 -0.69
CA GLY A 32 -6.09 6.60 0.29
C GLY A 32 -7.07 7.76 0.18
N LEU A 33 -7.76 8.03 1.29
CA LEU A 33 -8.74 9.09 1.41
C LEU A 33 -8.24 10.18 2.36
N ASP A 34 -8.43 11.44 1.97
CA ASP A 34 -8.30 12.56 2.89
C ASP A 34 -9.67 13.17 3.16
N ILE A 35 -9.95 13.46 4.44
CA ILE A 35 -11.16 14.17 4.88
C ILE A 35 -10.72 15.47 5.52
N LYS A 36 -11.10 16.60 4.89
CA LYS A 36 -10.76 17.94 5.33
C LYS A 36 -11.99 18.83 5.23
N ASP A 37 -12.34 19.48 6.34
CA ASP A 37 -13.51 20.37 6.44
C ASP A 37 -14.83 19.70 5.95
N GLY A 38 -14.98 18.40 6.25
CA GLY A 38 -16.14 17.59 5.85
C GLY A 38 -16.16 17.16 4.37
N LYS A 39 -15.15 17.54 3.58
CA LYS A 39 -15.00 17.12 2.18
C LYS A 39 -14.07 15.92 2.09
N VAL A 40 -14.40 14.98 1.23
CA VAL A 40 -13.60 13.78 0.96
C VAL A 40 -12.88 13.94 -0.38
N SER A 41 -11.60 13.60 -0.41
CA SER A 41 -10.80 13.56 -1.63
C SER A 41 -9.94 12.29 -1.69
N ILE A 42 -9.55 11.92 -2.91
CA ILE A 42 -8.72 10.75 -3.18
C ILE A 42 -7.26 11.19 -3.29
N GLY A 43 -6.40 10.65 -2.42
CA GLY A 43 -4.97 10.92 -2.44
C GLY A 43 -4.13 9.76 -2.97
N LEU A 44 -4.67 8.54 -2.95
CA LEU A 44 -4.00 7.34 -3.48
C LEU A 44 -5.03 6.37 -4.06
N VAL A 45 -4.70 5.78 -5.20
CA VAL A 45 -5.42 4.63 -5.77
C VAL A 45 -4.36 3.63 -6.22
N LEU A 46 -4.31 2.47 -5.58
CA LEU A 46 -3.34 1.43 -5.87
C LEU A 46 -4.05 0.08 -6.05
N PRO A 47 -4.29 -0.36 -7.30
CA PRO A 47 -4.85 -1.68 -7.58
C PRO A 47 -3.93 -2.78 -7.02
N ILE A 48 -4.51 -3.88 -6.53
CA ILE A 48 -3.74 -5.03 -6.03
C ILE A 48 -3.52 -6.03 -7.15
N TRP A 49 -2.27 -6.09 -7.62
CA TRP A 49 -1.82 -6.99 -8.68
C TRP A 49 -1.13 -8.22 -8.11
N GLN A 50 -0.92 -9.24 -8.96
CA GLN A 50 -0.21 -10.46 -8.57
C GLN A 50 1.25 -10.23 -8.14
N ASP A 51 1.89 -9.18 -8.62
CA ASP A 51 3.27 -8.82 -8.30
C ASP A 51 3.39 -7.90 -7.07
N MET A 52 2.26 -7.58 -6.43
CA MET A 52 2.25 -6.79 -5.20
C MET A 52 2.67 -7.65 -4.01
N VAL A 53 3.67 -7.16 -3.27
CA VAL A 53 4.20 -7.76 -2.05
C VAL A 53 4.05 -6.77 -0.89
N ILE A 54 3.69 -7.28 0.28
CA ILE A 54 3.60 -6.50 1.52
C ILE A 54 4.67 -6.95 2.52
N HIS A 55 5.33 -5.99 3.15
CA HIS A 55 6.36 -6.23 4.16
C HIS A 55 6.06 -5.43 5.43
N LEU A 56 6.31 -6.01 6.60
CA LEU A 56 6.28 -5.27 7.87
C LEU A 56 7.62 -4.54 8.05
N GLY A 57 7.54 -3.29 8.51
CA GLY A 57 8.69 -2.51 8.95
C GLY A 57 8.96 -2.73 10.44
N GLY A 58 10.21 -2.53 10.86
CA GLY A 58 10.60 -2.57 12.27
C GLY A 58 10.13 -1.36 13.10
N ASP A 59 9.62 -0.33 12.43
CA ASP A 59 9.19 0.94 13.03
C ASP A 59 7.68 1.01 13.30
N GLY A 60 6.96 -0.11 13.14
CA GLY A 60 5.50 -0.18 13.28
C GLY A 60 4.72 0.22 12.03
N GLY A 61 5.40 0.41 10.89
CA GLY A 61 4.77 0.55 9.58
C GLY A 61 4.67 -0.75 8.79
N PHE A 62 4.06 -0.65 7.61
CA PHE A 62 4.17 -1.67 6.57
C PHE A 62 4.40 -1.01 5.21
N ARG A 63 5.06 -1.75 4.33
CA ARG A 63 5.37 -1.33 2.97
C ARG A 63 4.64 -2.21 1.97
N VAL A 64 4.09 -1.59 0.93
CA VAL A 64 3.57 -2.26 -0.26
C VAL A 64 4.50 -1.99 -1.42
N VAL A 65 4.92 -3.05 -2.11
CA VAL A 65 5.91 -3.00 -3.20
C VAL A 65 5.32 -3.70 -4.42
N THR A 66 5.47 -3.07 -5.57
CA THR A 66 5.26 -3.64 -6.90
C THR A 66 6.51 -3.34 -7.73
N LYS A 67 6.56 -3.78 -9.00
CA LYS A 67 7.67 -3.42 -9.89
C LYS A 67 7.82 -1.91 -10.14
N GLU A 68 6.72 -1.18 -10.07
CA GLU A 68 6.65 0.23 -10.47
C GLU A 68 6.48 1.17 -9.29
N VAL A 69 5.95 0.68 -8.17
CA VAL A 69 5.51 1.48 -7.04
C VAL A 69 5.95 0.86 -5.73
N GLU A 70 6.56 1.69 -4.87
CA GLU A 70 6.83 1.42 -3.47
C GLU A 70 5.99 2.43 -2.65
N LYS A 71 5.32 1.97 -1.58
CA LYS A 71 4.54 2.81 -0.66
C LYS A 71 4.72 2.37 0.78
N LEU A 72 4.96 3.32 1.67
CA LEU A 72 5.02 3.09 3.11
C LEU A 72 3.75 3.62 3.78
N PHE A 73 3.22 2.84 4.72
CA PHE A 73 2.08 3.23 5.54
C PHE A 73 2.44 3.09 7.02
N LYS A 74 2.04 4.10 7.81
CA LYS A 74 2.22 4.15 9.27
C LYS A 74 0.86 4.20 9.97
N PRO A 75 0.28 3.04 10.30
CA PRO A 75 -1.00 2.96 11.00
C PRO A 75 -0.90 3.54 12.40
N ILE A 76 -2.02 4.08 12.91
CA ILE A 76 -2.06 4.72 14.23
C ILE A 76 -1.87 3.73 15.40
N SER A 77 -2.01 2.43 15.15
CA SER A 77 -1.88 1.38 16.16
C SER A 77 -1.43 0.06 15.55
N VAL A 78 -0.90 -0.83 16.40
CA VAL A 78 -0.55 -2.21 16.05
C VAL A 78 -1.78 -2.98 15.54
N GLN A 79 -2.96 -2.71 16.09
CA GLN A 79 -4.20 -3.34 15.63
C GLN A 79 -4.55 -2.91 14.20
N ALA A 80 -4.45 -1.62 13.89
CA ALA A 80 -4.68 -1.10 12.55
C ALA A 80 -3.63 -1.63 11.55
N LEU A 81 -2.37 -1.76 12.00
CA LEU A 81 -1.30 -2.39 11.23
C LEU A 81 -1.65 -3.82 10.84
N TRP A 82 -1.98 -4.68 11.80
CA TRP A 82 -2.30 -6.07 11.50
C TRP A 82 -3.57 -6.20 10.67
N ALA A 83 -4.59 -5.39 10.92
CA ALA A 83 -5.82 -5.39 10.12
C ALA A 83 -5.53 -5.06 8.65
N ALA A 84 -4.76 -4.01 8.39
CA ALA A 84 -4.37 -3.63 7.03
C ALA A 84 -3.46 -4.69 6.40
N PHE A 85 -2.45 -5.16 7.14
CA PHE A 85 -1.50 -6.16 6.65
C PHE A 85 -2.19 -7.45 6.21
N GLN A 86 -3.09 -7.99 7.06
CA GLN A 86 -3.82 -9.21 6.76
C GLN A 86 -4.77 -9.03 5.56
N ALA A 87 -5.47 -7.89 5.49
CA ALA A 87 -6.38 -7.60 4.39
C ALA A 87 -5.62 -7.52 3.05
N VAL A 88 -4.53 -6.75 2.99
CA VAL A 88 -3.70 -6.62 1.78
C VAL A 88 -3.07 -7.95 1.40
N ASN A 89 -2.51 -8.70 2.37
CA ASN A 89 -1.88 -9.99 2.08
C ASN A 89 -2.88 -11.00 1.51
N LYS A 90 -4.11 -11.03 2.03
CA LYS A 90 -5.21 -11.85 1.47
C LYS A 90 -5.51 -11.45 0.03
N SER A 91 -5.70 -10.15 -0.23
CA SER A 91 -5.97 -9.65 -1.58
C SER A 91 -4.82 -9.96 -2.55
N CYS A 92 -3.57 -9.87 -2.11
CA CYS A 92 -2.39 -10.27 -2.91
C CYS A 92 -2.39 -11.76 -3.24
N GLN A 93 -2.85 -12.63 -2.32
CA GLN A 93 -3.00 -14.06 -2.60
C GLN A 93 -4.05 -14.30 -3.70
N ILE A 94 -5.22 -13.69 -3.57
CA ILE A 94 -6.30 -13.79 -4.56
C ILE A 94 -5.84 -13.27 -5.93
N ALA A 95 -5.11 -12.14 -5.95
CA ALA A 95 -4.58 -11.59 -7.18
C ALA A 95 -3.57 -12.53 -7.88
N ARG A 96 -2.77 -13.27 -7.12
CA ARG A 96 -1.85 -14.30 -7.65
C ARG A 96 -2.60 -15.51 -8.18
N GLU A 97 -3.59 -16.00 -7.46
CA GLU A 97 -4.41 -17.14 -7.87
C GLU A 97 -5.16 -16.85 -9.19
N ASN A 98 -5.62 -15.62 -9.39
CA ASN A 98 -6.32 -15.18 -10.60
C ASN A 98 -5.43 -14.51 -11.65
N SER A 99 -4.11 -14.48 -11.43
CA SER A 99 -3.12 -13.89 -12.36
C SER A 99 -3.46 -12.45 -12.80
N TYR A 100 -3.81 -11.57 -11.86
CA TYR A 100 -4.14 -10.18 -12.17
C TYR A 100 -2.91 -9.33 -12.50
N PHE A 101 -2.99 -8.53 -13.56
CA PHE A 101 -1.95 -7.60 -13.99
C PHE A 101 -2.56 -6.32 -14.58
N ALA A 102 -1.81 -5.22 -14.58
CA ALA A 102 -2.29 -3.89 -14.94
C ALA A 102 -2.89 -3.73 -16.36
N LYS A 103 -2.48 -4.59 -17.30
CA LYS A 103 -2.99 -4.62 -18.69
C LYS A 103 -4.18 -5.58 -18.89
N GLY A 104 -4.70 -6.16 -17.81
CA GLY A 104 -5.82 -7.09 -17.84
C GLY A 104 -7.18 -6.40 -18.03
N LEU A 105 -8.24 -7.20 -18.13
CA LEU A 105 -9.63 -6.71 -18.22
C LEU A 105 -10.31 -6.59 -16.83
N ASN A 106 -9.55 -6.85 -15.77
CA ASN A 106 -9.98 -6.73 -14.37
C ASN A 106 -9.79 -5.29 -13.86
N HIS A 107 -10.28 -5.02 -12.65
CA HIS A 107 -10.15 -3.74 -11.95
C HIS A 107 -10.71 -2.52 -12.70
N SER A 108 -11.61 -2.74 -13.67
CA SER A 108 -12.24 -1.66 -14.47
C SER A 108 -13.00 -0.63 -13.62
N TRP A 109 -13.43 -1.01 -12.41
CA TRP A 109 -14.12 -0.15 -11.45
C TRP A 109 -13.20 0.90 -10.82
N ILE A 110 -11.88 0.73 -10.88
CA ILE A 110 -10.92 1.68 -10.29
C ILE A 110 -11.03 3.06 -10.94
N GLY A 111 -11.45 3.14 -12.21
CA GLY A 111 -11.71 4.41 -12.89
C GLY A 111 -12.72 5.29 -12.16
N TYR A 112 -13.66 4.71 -11.41
CA TYR A 112 -14.58 5.46 -10.54
C TYR A 112 -13.80 6.27 -9.49
N TYR A 113 -12.90 5.63 -8.74
CA TYR A 113 -12.11 6.31 -7.71
C TYR A 113 -11.14 7.33 -8.29
N ILE A 114 -10.52 7.04 -9.44
CA ILE A 114 -9.64 8.00 -10.14
C ILE A 114 -10.41 9.25 -10.58
N SER A 115 -11.69 9.11 -10.91
CA SER A 115 -12.54 10.24 -11.34
C SER A 115 -13.06 11.13 -10.21
N LEU A 116 -12.93 10.69 -8.95
CA LEU A 116 -13.36 11.47 -7.79
C LEU A 116 -12.39 12.64 -7.51
N PRO A 117 -12.84 13.68 -6.77
CA PRO A 117 -11.99 14.82 -6.44
C PRO A 117 -10.66 14.39 -5.82
N SER A 118 -9.54 14.81 -6.40
CA SER A 118 -8.21 14.49 -5.89
C SER A 118 -7.83 15.40 -4.72
N SER A 119 -6.99 14.91 -3.81
CA SER A 119 -6.50 15.69 -2.68
C SER A 119 -5.61 16.86 -3.11
N ASP A 120 -5.46 17.87 -2.25
CA ASP A 120 -4.57 19.01 -2.50
C ASP A 120 -3.12 18.53 -2.69
N HIS A 121 -2.31 19.28 -3.45
CA HIS A 121 -0.92 18.90 -3.77
C HIS A 121 -0.09 18.49 -2.53
N PHE A 122 -0.25 19.22 -1.42
CA PHE A 122 0.44 18.92 -0.16
C PHE A 122 0.02 17.55 0.42
N GLN A 123 -1.27 17.23 0.39
CA GLN A 123 -1.78 15.95 0.89
C GLN A 123 -1.38 14.80 -0.03
N MET A 124 -1.40 15.00 -1.36
CA MET A 124 -0.92 13.99 -2.30
C MET A 124 0.56 13.69 -2.08
N GLN A 125 1.38 14.70 -1.78
CA GLN A 125 2.79 14.51 -1.52
C GLN A 125 3.01 13.55 -0.34
N ASP A 126 2.21 13.64 0.72
CA ASP A 126 2.34 12.70 1.84
C ASP A 126 1.95 11.26 1.47
N TRP A 127 1.02 11.06 0.52
CA TRP A 127 0.75 9.73 -0.05
C TRP A 127 1.85 9.24 -0.99
N GLN A 128 2.72 10.15 -1.43
CA GLN A 128 3.85 9.87 -2.31
C GLN A 128 5.19 9.72 -1.58
N GLN A 129 5.33 10.26 -0.37
CA GLN A 129 6.54 10.14 0.44
C GLN A 129 6.81 8.69 0.79
N LEU A 130 7.96 8.19 0.34
CA LEU A 130 8.66 7.07 0.93
C LEU A 130 9.44 7.68 2.11
N ASP A 131 9.23 7.27 3.35
CA ASP A 131 9.97 7.88 4.47
C ASP A 131 11.48 7.83 4.18
N GLU A 132 12.12 8.99 4.18
CA GLU A 132 13.53 9.17 3.83
C GLU A 132 14.47 8.34 4.74
N ALA A 133 14.01 8.02 5.96
CA ALA A 133 14.73 7.20 6.93
C ALA A 133 14.91 5.73 6.47
N ASP A 134 14.00 5.19 5.66
CA ASP A 134 14.03 3.78 5.24
C ASP A 134 14.88 3.55 3.99
N SER A 135 15.15 4.62 3.22
CA SER A 135 16.10 4.56 2.09
C SER A 135 17.55 4.34 2.56
N LEU A 136 17.88 4.81 3.76
CA LEU A 136 19.18 4.59 4.41
C LEU A 136 19.33 3.18 5.00
N ASN A 137 18.22 2.44 5.17
CA ASN A 137 18.21 1.05 5.65
C ASN A 137 18.18 0.00 4.53
N LYS A 138 18.22 0.39 3.25
CA LYS A 138 18.47 -0.52 2.12
C LYS A 138 19.95 -0.99 2.15
N GLN A 139 20.33 -1.77 3.16
CA GLN A 139 21.48 -2.67 3.00
C GLN A 139 21.07 -3.77 2.01
N PRO A 140 21.84 -4.04 0.95
CA PRO A 140 21.59 -5.20 0.11
C PRO A 140 21.76 -6.47 0.97
N ASP A 141 20.85 -7.43 0.81
CA ASP A 141 20.96 -8.75 1.45
C ASP A 141 22.37 -9.31 1.19
N PRO A 142 23.10 -9.76 2.23
CA PRO A 142 24.43 -10.32 2.05
C PRO A 142 24.33 -11.55 1.14
N PRO A 143 25.25 -11.74 0.18
CA PRO A 143 25.24 -12.90 -0.68
C PRO A 143 25.30 -14.17 0.17
N ILE A 144 24.33 -15.06 -0.03
CA ILE A 144 24.34 -16.39 0.56
C ILE A 144 25.55 -17.12 -0.01
N TYR A 145 26.62 -17.22 0.77
CA TYR A 145 27.69 -18.15 0.48
C TYR A 145 27.15 -19.55 0.75
N LEU A 146 26.84 -20.28 -0.33
CA LEU A 146 26.70 -21.72 -0.28
C LEU A 146 28.07 -22.27 0.19
N THR A 147 28.19 -22.58 1.48
CA THR A 147 29.26 -23.46 1.95
C THR A 147 28.93 -24.84 1.43
N ASP A 148 29.54 -25.14 0.29
CA ASP A 148 29.83 -26.50 -0.15
C ASP A 148 30.80 -27.05 0.89
N ASP A 149 30.29 -27.75 1.90
CA ASP A 149 31.13 -28.66 2.67
C ASP A 149 30.56 -30.06 2.51
N ALA A 150 31.39 -30.84 1.82
CA ALA A 150 31.13 -32.20 1.41
C ALA A 150 30.99 -33.09 2.65
N THR A 151 30.21 -34.15 2.44
CA THR A 151 30.24 -35.42 3.16
C THR A 151 31.60 -35.74 3.79
N GLU A 152 31.58 -36.14 5.06
CA GLU A 152 32.26 -37.37 5.48
C GLU A 152 31.60 -37.94 6.74
N GLU A 153 31.42 -39.26 6.68
CA GLU A 153 30.84 -40.14 7.68
C GLU A 153 31.83 -40.40 8.83
N GLU A 154 31.34 -40.43 10.07
CA GLU A 154 31.54 -41.50 11.07
C GLU A 154 30.60 -41.32 12.29
#